data_AF-I1U710-F1
#
_entry.id   AF-I1U710-F1
#
_cell.length_a   1.000
_cell.length_b   1.000
_cell.length_c   1.000
_cell.angle_alpha   90.00
_cell.angle_beta   90.00
_cell.angle_gamma   90.00
#
_symmetry.space_group_name_H-M   'P 1'
#
loop_
_entity.id
_entity.type
_entity.pdbx_description
1 polymer ?
#
loop_
_entity_poly.entity_id
_entity_poly.type
_entity_poly.pdbx_seq_one_letter_code
_entity_poly.pdbx_strand_id
1 'polypeptide(L)'
;LMNLALPPSINLLGELMIMTSMFYWAKATIALTALTTLITASYTLYIFLTTQRNKTPSHLTIPPSHTREHLLMTLHSLPLGLLIMHPNLLF
;
A
#
# COMPACT_ATOMS: atom_id res chain seq x y z
N LEU A 1 -0.86 1.94 4.84
CA LEU A 1 -1.47 2.85 3.86
C LEU A 1 -0.90 2.67 2.45
N MET A 2 0.43 2.65 2.27
CA MET A 2 1.07 2.42 0.96
C MET A 2 0.83 1.02 0.35
N ASN A 3 0.40 0.04 1.17
CA ASN A 3 0.01 -1.29 0.70
C ASN A 3 -1.29 -1.27 -0.12
N LEU A 4 -2.06 -0.19 -0.02
CA LEU A 4 -3.10 0.12 -0.99
C LEU A 4 -2.34 0.78 -2.13
N ALA A 5 -2.23 0.10 -3.27
CA ALA A 5 -1.71 0.64 -4.52
C ALA A 5 -2.60 1.81 -5.01
N LEU A 6 -2.66 2.90 -4.25
CA LEU A 6 -3.41 4.11 -4.57
C LEU A 6 -2.61 4.94 -5.58
N PRO A 7 -3.27 5.62 -6.53
CA PRO A 7 -2.60 6.58 -7.41
C PRO A 7 -2.16 7.76 -6.53
N PRO A 8 -0.85 8.06 -6.30
CA PRO A 8 0.32 8.01 -7.16
C PRO A 8 1.50 7.17 -6.57
N SER A 9 1.24 5.98 -6.03
CA SER A 9 2.25 5.15 -5.37
C SER A 9 3.13 4.34 -6.34
N ILE A 10 4.41 4.13 -5.99
CA ILE A 10 5.35 3.28 -6.72
C ILE A 10 4.86 1.83 -6.80
N ASN A 11 4.12 1.37 -5.79
CA ASN A 11 3.59 0.01 -5.74
C ASN A 11 2.60 -0.25 -6.88
N LEU A 12 1.72 0.72 -7.19
CA LEU A 12 0.84 0.66 -8.35
C LEU A 12 1.64 0.68 -9.67
N LEU A 13 2.67 1.52 -9.76
CA LEU A 13 3.51 1.62 -10.97
C LEU A 13 4.19 0.27 -11.29
N GLY A 14 4.74 -0.38 -10.27
CA GLY A 14 5.34 -1.72 -10.38
C GLY A 14 4.32 -2.80 -10.76
N GLU A 15 3.15 -2.83 -10.11
CA GLU A 15 2.08 -3.78 -10.44
C GLU A 15 1.57 -3.59 -11.87
N LEU A 16 1.42 -2.35 -12.36
CA LEU A 16 1.04 -2.07 -13.74
C LEU A 16 2.10 -2.54 -14.74
N MET A 17 3.39 -2.35 -14.46
CA MET A 17 4.47 -2.87 -15.31
C MET A 17 4.49 -4.41 -15.36
N ILE A 18 4.19 -5.08 -14.25
CA ILE A 18 4.05 -6.53 -14.22
C ILE A 18 2.80 -6.97 -15.02
N MET A 19 1.67 -6.27 -14.87
CA MET A 19 0.47 -6.58 -15.63
C MET A 19 0.67 -6.43 -17.14
N THR A 20 1.36 -5.37 -17.59
CA THR A 20 1.61 -5.15 -19.02
C THR A 20 2.53 -6.22 -19.60
N SER A 21 3.62 -6.57 -18.92
CA SER A 21 4.54 -7.63 -19.38
C SER A 21 3.87 -9.01 -19.43
N MET A 22 3.07 -9.36 -18.41
CA MET A 22 2.32 -10.62 -18.38
C MET A 22 1.22 -10.67 -19.44
N PHE A 23 0.57 -9.53 -19.73
CA PHE A 23 -0.42 -9.43 -20.79
C PHE A 23 0.18 -9.69 -22.19
N TYR A 24 1.39 -9.18 -22.44
CA TYR A 24 2.12 -9.48 -23.68
C TYR A 24 2.51 -10.95 -23.80
N TRP A 25 2.79 -11.62 -22.68
CA TRP A 25 3.14 -13.04 -22.68
C TRP A 25 1.94 -13.96 -22.88
N ALA A 26 0.85 -13.75 -22.13
CA ALA A 26 -0.39 -14.50 -22.29
C ALA A 26 -1.59 -13.68 -21.80
N LYS A 27 -2.53 -13.38 -22.71
CA LYS A 27 -3.70 -12.53 -22.41
C LYS A 27 -4.57 -13.05 -21.27
N ALA A 28 -4.60 -14.37 -21.04
CA ALA A 28 -5.37 -14.98 -19.95
C ALA A 28 -4.86 -14.61 -18.54
N THR A 29 -3.61 -14.17 -18.42
CA THR A 29 -2.99 -13.81 -17.12
C THR A 29 -3.57 -12.52 -16.53
N ILE A 30 -4.27 -11.70 -17.32
CA ILE A 30 -4.93 -10.47 -16.86
C ILE A 30 -6.02 -10.75 -15.83
N ALA A 31 -6.79 -11.83 -15.99
CA ALA A 31 -7.87 -12.17 -15.08
C ALA A 31 -7.33 -12.60 -13.70
N LEU A 32 -6.25 -13.37 -13.70
CA LEU A 32 -5.59 -13.83 -12.47
C LEU A 32 -4.93 -12.65 -11.73
N THR A 33 -4.18 -11.81 -12.45
CA THR A 33 -3.51 -10.65 -11.86
C THR A 33 -4.50 -9.62 -11.31
N ALA A 34 -5.59 -9.34 -12.04
CA ALA A 34 -6.66 -8.47 -11.55
C ALA A 34 -7.30 -8.99 -10.26
N LEU A 35 -7.57 -10.31 -10.18
CA LEU A 35 -8.10 -10.93 -8.96
C LEU A 35 -7.11 -10.79 -7.79
N THR A 36 -5.81 -11.01 -8.02
CA THR A 36 -4.80 -10.84 -6.96
C THR A 36 -4.73 -9.40 -6.46
N THR A 37 -4.82 -8.40 -7.33
CA THR A 37 -4.84 -6.99 -6.93
C THR A 37 -6.12 -6.61 -6.18
N LEU A 38 -7.25 -7.22 -6.52
CA LEU A 38 -8.51 -6.97 -5.82
C LEU A 38 -8.49 -7.56 -4.40
N ILE A 39 -7.93 -8.76 -4.22
CA ILE A 39 -7.78 -9.39 -2.91
C ILE A 39 -6.83 -8.57 -2.02
N THR A 40 -5.68 -8.14 -2.54
CA THR A 40 -4.70 -7.35 -1.76
C THR A 40 -5.26 -5.97 -1.37
N ALA A 41 -6.00 -5.32 -2.26
CA ALA A 41 -6.67 -4.05 -1.96
C ALA A 41 -7.75 -4.22 -0.89
N SER A 42 -8.62 -5.24 -1.01
CA SER A 42 -9.70 -5.50 -0.04
C SER A 42 -9.16 -5.86 1.35
N TYR A 43 -8.12 -6.69 1.43
CA TYR A 43 -7.47 -7.03 2.70
C TYR A 43 -6.83 -5.82 3.38
N THR A 44 -6.12 -4.99 2.63
CA THR A 44 -5.50 -3.76 3.18
C THR A 44 -6.56 -2.78 3.68
N LEU A 45 -7.66 -2.63 2.94
CA LEU A 45 -8.79 -1.81 3.35
C LEU A 45 -9.47 -2.37 4.61
N TYR A 46 -9.60 -3.69 4.72
CA TYR A 46 -10.11 -4.34 5.93
C TYR A 46 -9.25 -4.04 7.16
N ILE A 47 -7.92 -4.16 7.06
CA ILE A 47 -7.00 -3.79 8.14
C ILE A 47 -7.16 -2.31 8.52
N PHE A 48 -7.27 -1.42 7.53
CA PHE A 48 -7.43 0.01 7.80
C PHE A 48 -8.74 0.31 8.55
N LEU A 49 -9.86 -0.25 8.09
CA LEU A 49 -11.16 -0.06 8.74
C LEU A 49 -11.18 -0.61 10.18
N THR A 50 -10.62 -1.80 10.39
CA THR A 50 -10.64 -2.47 11.69
C THR A 50 -9.72 -1.79 12.71
N THR A 51 -8.58 -1.26 12.29
CA THR A 51 -7.59 -0.66 13.20
C THR A 51 -7.78 0.84 13.43
N GLN A 52 -8.21 1.60 12.43
CA GLN A 52 -8.28 3.07 12.50
C GLN A 52 -9.71 3.61 12.64
N ARG A 53 -10.71 2.95 12.04
CA ARG A 53 -12.08 3.47 11.97
C ARG A 53 -13.03 2.82 12.96
N ASN A 54 -12.77 1.58 13.34
CA ASN A 54 -13.65 0.87 14.26
C ASN A 54 -13.55 1.47 15.68
N LYS A 55 -14.65 1.43 16.42
CA LYS A 55 -14.73 2.05 17.74
C LYS A 55 -13.77 1.32 18.69
N THR A 56 -12.82 2.07 19.28
CA THR A 56 -11.89 1.51 20.26
C THR A 56 -12.70 0.97 21.44
N PRO A 57 -12.49 -0.29 21.87
CA PRO A 57 -13.24 -0.84 22.98
C PRO A 57 -12.96 -0.01 24.24
N SER A 58 -14.02 0.34 24.97
CA SER A 58 -13.98 1.27 26.12
C SER A 58 -13.12 0.78 27.29
N HIS A 59 -12.72 -0.49 27.29
CA HIS A 59 -11.83 -1.10 28.27
C HIS A 59 -10.33 -0.92 27.93
N LEU A 60 -9.97 -0.56 26.70
CA LEU A 60 -8.57 -0.37 26.33
C LEU A 60 -8.14 1.08 26.59
N THR A 61 -7.24 1.26 27.56
CA THR A 61 -6.47 2.50 27.72
C THR A 61 -5.35 2.51 26.69
N ILE A 62 -5.50 3.34 25.65
CA ILE A 62 -4.49 3.51 24.60
C ILE A 62 -3.51 4.60 25.05
N PRO A 63 -2.22 4.29 25.30
CA PRO A 63 -1.24 5.31 25.63
C PRO A 63 -1.01 6.23 24.42
N PRO A 64 -0.67 7.51 24.64
CA PRO A 64 -0.34 8.42 23.55
C PRO A 64 0.92 7.94 22.81
N SER A 65 0.99 8.25 21.51
CA SER A 65 2.14 7.89 20.68
C SER A 65 3.41 8.63 21.12
N HIS A 66 4.54 7.92 21.08
CA HIS A 66 5.83 8.48 21.47
C HIS A 66 6.56 9.13 20.29
N THR A 67 7.48 10.06 20.60
CA THR A 67 8.33 10.73 19.58
C THR A 67 9.17 9.75 18.77
N ARG A 68 9.63 8.65 19.40
CA ARG A 68 10.34 7.55 18.72
C ARG A 68 9.49 6.89 17.64
N GLU A 69 8.22 6.65 17.93
CA GLU A 69 7.29 6.00 17.01
C GLU A 69 6.97 6.93 15.83
N HIS A 70 6.78 8.23 16.11
CA HIS A 70 6.62 9.22 15.06
C HIS A 70 7.85 9.31 14.16
N LEU A 71 9.06 9.39 14.74
CA LEU A 71 10.31 9.41 13.97
C LEU A 71 10.43 8.17 13.09
N LEU A 72 10.16 6.98 13.64
CA LEU A 72 10.21 5.72 12.89
C LEU A 72 9.26 5.75 11.70
N MET A 73 8.01 6.19 11.90
CA MET A 73 7.02 6.28 10.83
C MET A 73 7.41 7.31 9.76
N THR A 74 7.97 8.45 10.15
CA THR A 74 8.48 9.45 9.21
C THR A 74 9.65 8.91 8.40
N LEU A 75 10.64 8.25 9.02
CA LEU A 75 11.80 7.70 8.33
C LEU A 75 11.43 6.61 7.33
N HIS A 76 10.36 5.84 7.57
CA HIS A 76 9.88 4.84 6.62
C HIS A 76 9.03 5.44 5.50
N SER A 77 8.21 6.45 5.77
CA SER A 77 7.29 7.05 4.79
C SER A 77 7.95 8.11 3.89
N LEU A 78 8.93 8.84 4.41
CA LEU A 78 9.64 9.89 3.70
C LEU A 78 10.41 9.39 2.45
N PRO A 79 11.23 8.31 2.51
CA PRO A 79 11.91 7.80 1.32
C PRO A 79 10.92 7.30 0.26
N LEU A 80 9.82 6.68 0.69
CA LEU A 80 8.74 6.27 -0.20
C LEU A 80 8.08 7.48 -0.90
N GLY A 81 7.84 8.57 -0.17
CA GLY A 81 7.32 9.81 -0.73
C GLY A 81 8.29 10.48 -1.72
N LEU A 82 9.59 10.48 -1.42
CA LEU A 82 10.63 10.99 -2.33
C LEU A 82 10.68 10.20 -3.65
N LEU A 83 10.57 8.88 -3.58
CA LEU A 83 10.57 8.02 -4.76
C LEU A 83 9.31 8.21 -5.64
N ILE A 84 8.18 8.66 -5.09
CA ILE A 84 7.00 9.05 -5.89
C ILE A 84 7.32 10.31 -6.73
N MET A 85 8.09 11.24 -6.18
CA MET A 85 8.48 12.48 -6.89
C MET A 85 9.47 12.22 -8.03
N HIS A 86 10.35 11.24 -7.87
CA HIS A 86 11.35 10.86 -8.87
C HIS A 86 11.34 9.34 -9.13
N PRO A 87 10.32 8.82 -9.85
CA PRO A 87 10.22 7.38 -10.14
C PRO A 87 11.34 6.87 -11.06
N ASN A 88 11.95 7.76 -11.86
CA ASN A 88 13.07 7.45 -12.76
C ASN A 88 14.37 7.03 -12.03
N LEU A 89 14.41 7.09 -10.69
CA LEU A 89 15.54 6.57 -9.93
C LEU A 89 15.51 5.04 -9.80
N LEU A 90 14.34 4.41 -10.01
CA LEU A 90 14.14 2.96 -9.91
C LEU A 90 13.84 2.28 -11.24
N PHE A 91 13.38 3.03 -12.25
CA PHE A 91 13.01 2.56 -13.58
C PHE A 91 13.72 3.41 -14.63
#